data_AF-A0A960R1C6-F1
#
_entry.id   AF-A0A960R1C6-F1
#
_cell.length_a   1.000
_cell.length_b   1.000
_cell.length_c   1.000
_cell.angle_alpha   90.00
_cell.angle_beta   90.00
_cell.angle_gamma   90.00
#
_symmetry.space_group_name_H-M   'P 1'
#
loop_
_entity.id
_entity.type
_entity.pdbx_description
1 polymer ?
#
loop_
_entity_poly.entity_id
_entity_poly.type
_entity_poly.pdbx_seq_one_letter_code
_entity_poly.pdbx_strand_id
1 'polypeptide(L)'
;MEYLIIIPFLVLAVFFYLKWQKVREENIYLKAREEEQTRAHEEKLMLLGATQEKLSQAFKALSSEALEKSNASFLQLAKETLGKFQEKAKGDLEKRQESIEHVLKPVKESLQKLDQGMRAIEKERKGEHESLKAQLRMMIEEEKELRSENSTLVKALRRPIVRGRWGEMQLRRVVELAGMVNHCDFYEQESAESGAMRPDVIVKLPGDKQV
;
A
#
# COMPACT_ATOMS: atom_id res chain seq x y z
N MET A 1 20.82 -55.40 140.02
CA MET A 1 21.78 -55.09 138.93
C MET A 1 21.12 -55.07 137.53
N GLU A 2 19.83 -55.40 137.37
CA GLU A 2 19.19 -55.49 136.03
C GLU A 2 18.60 -54.16 135.50
N TYR A 3 18.21 -53.23 136.37
CA TYR A 3 17.60 -51.95 135.96
C TYR A 3 18.58 -50.94 135.34
N LEU A 4 19.90 -51.11 135.50
CA LEU A 4 20.90 -50.16 134.98
C LEU A 4 21.10 -50.29 133.46
N ILE A 5 20.71 -51.41 132.84
CA ILE A 5 20.87 -51.69 131.39
C ILE A 5 19.61 -51.29 130.59
N ILE A 6 18.43 -51.31 131.21
CA ILE A 6 17.13 -51.06 130.53
C ILE A 6 16.87 -49.57 130.32
N ILE A 7 17.25 -48.72 131.27
CA ILE A 7 17.09 -47.26 131.22
C ILE A 7 17.77 -46.63 129.97
N PRO A 8 19.04 -46.92 129.64
CA PRO A 8 19.66 -46.35 128.44
C PRO A 8 19.00 -46.82 127.13
N PHE A 9 18.41 -48.02 127.11
CA PHE A 9 17.70 -48.55 125.94
C PHE A 9 16.36 -47.83 125.69
N LEU A 10 15.62 -47.55 126.77
CA LEU A 10 14.40 -46.74 126.71
C LEU A 10 14.68 -45.30 126.28
N VAL A 11 15.76 -44.69 126.78
CA VAL A 11 16.19 -43.34 126.37
C VAL A 11 16.58 -43.32 124.89
N LEU A 12 17.31 -44.33 124.41
CA LEU A 12 17.62 -44.50 122.98
C LEU A 12 16.37 -44.70 122.12
N ALA A 13 15.41 -45.50 122.58
CA ALA A 13 14.15 -45.75 121.87
C ALA A 13 13.31 -44.48 121.76
N VAL A 14 13.21 -43.68 122.83
CA VAL A 14 12.53 -42.38 122.83
C VAL A 14 13.26 -41.38 121.92
N PHE A 15 14.60 -41.34 121.97
CA PHE A 15 15.40 -40.50 121.06
C PHE A 15 15.18 -40.90 119.60
N PHE A 16 15.15 -42.19 119.30
CA PHE A 16 14.88 -42.70 117.95
C PHE A 16 13.45 -42.41 117.51
N TYR A 17 12.46 -42.51 118.41
CA TYR A 17 11.06 -42.19 118.15
C TYR A 17 10.85 -40.70 117.87
N LEU A 18 11.45 -39.81 118.67
CA LEU A 18 11.43 -38.36 118.44
C LEU A 18 12.15 -37.99 117.14
N LYS A 19 13.29 -38.63 116.85
CA LYS A 19 14.00 -38.46 115.58
C LYS A 19 13.16 -38.96 114.40
N TRP A 20 12.46 -40.09 114.57
CA TRP A 20 11.58 -40.67 113.56
C TRP A 20 10.35 -39.80 113.30
N GLN A 21 9.75 -39.18 114.33
CA GLN A 21 8.70 -38.18 114.17
C GLN A 21 9.19 -36.96 113.40
N LYS A 22 10.37 -36.43 113.75
CA LYS A 22 10.94 -35.26 113.07
C LYS A 22 11.23 -35.52 111.59
N VAL A 23 11.77 -36.69 111.26
CA VAL A 23 12.00 -37.13 109.87
C VAL A 23 10.69 -37.33 109.12
N ARG A 24 9.62 -37.76 109.80
CA ARG A 24 8.29 -37.92 109.20
C ARG A 24 7.66 -36.57 108.87
N GLU A 25 7.78 -35.58 109.75
CA GLU A 25 7.32 -34.20 109.52
C GLU A 25 8.09 -33.52 108.39
N GLU A 26 9.43 -33.63 108.38
CA GLU A 26 10.27 -33.10 107.30
C GLU A 26 9.91 -33.74 105.95
N ASN A 27 9.64 -35.05 105.89
CA ASN A 27 9.18 -35.71 104.67
C ASN A 27 7.80 -35.22 104.19
N ILE A 28 6.87 -34.98 105.11
CA ILE A 28 5.54 -34.47 104.75
C ILE A 28 5.66 -33.04 104.19
N TYR A 29 6.47 -32.19 104.82
CA TYR A 29 6.74 -30.84 104.36
C TYR A 29 7.46 -30.82 103.01
N LEU A 30 8.49 -31.65 102.83
CA LEU A 30 9.23 -31.76 101.57
C LEU A 30 8.33 -32.25 100.42
N LYS A 31 7.48 -33.25 100.68
CA LYS A 31 6.49 -33.72 99.69
C LYS A 31 5.46 -32.64 99.34
N ALA A 32 4.95 -31.89 100.32
CA ALA A 32 4.02 -30.79 100.06
C ALA A 32 4.66 -29.70 99.20
N ARG A 33 5.94 -29.38 99.44
CA ARG A 33 6.70 -28.39 98.65
C ARG A 33 7.00 -28.89 97.23
N GLU A 34 7.27 -30.18 97.05
CA GLU A 34 7.47 -30.80 95.73
C GLU A 34 6.17 -30.79 94.91
N GLU A 35 5.03 -31.11 95.54
CA GLU A 35 3.71 -31.01 94.90
C GLU A 35 3.36 -29.56 94.52
N GLU A 36 3.67 -28.58 95.36
CA GLU A 36 3.43 -27.18 95.06
C GLU A 36 4.31 -26.70 93.89
N GLN A 37 5.57 -27.13 93.83
CA GLN A 37 6.46 -26.82 92.72
C GLN A 37 6.04 -27.50 91.42
N THR A 38 5.61 -28.76 91.46
CA THR A 38 5.14 -29.48 90.26
C THR A 38 3.85 -28.86 89.74
N ARG A 39 2.90 -28.51 90.60
CA ARG A 39 1.69 -27.76 90.22
C ARG A 39 2.02 -26.41 89.60
N ALA A 40 2.89 -25.63 90.21
CA ALA A 40 3.31 -24.34 89.65
C ALA A 40 4.06 -24.48 88.32
N HIS A 41 4.81 -25.57 88.13
CA HIS A 41 5.48 -25.86 86.86
C HIS A 41 4.49 -26.29 85.77
N GLU A 42 3.53 -27.13 86.14
CA GLU A 42 2.47 -27.61 85.25
C GLU A 42 1.57 -26.46 84.81
N GLU A 43 1.18 -25.57 85.72
CA GLU A 43 0.45 -24.33 85.40
C GLU A 43 1.24 -23.44 84.44
N LYS A 44 2.56 -23.24 84.68
CA LYS A 44 3.42 -22.47 83.78
C LYS A 44 3.52 -23.10 82.39
N LEU A 45 3.66 -24.43 82.31
CA LEU A 45 3.70 -25.16 81.04
C LEU A 45 2.38 -25.03 80.28
N MET A 46 1.24 -25.13 80.97
CA MET A 46 -0.07 -24.89 80.36
C MET A 46 -0.21 -23.46 79.85
N LEU A 47 0.22 -22.48 80.63
CA LEU A 47 0.16 -21.07 80.26
C LEU A 47 1.05 -20.76 79.05
N LEU A 48 2.27 -21.32 79.02
CA LEU A 48 3.18 -21.21 77.88
C LEU A 48 2.58 -21.85 76.63
N GLY A 49 2.04 -23.07 76.75
CA GLY A 49 1.35 -23.75 75.64
C GLY A 49 0.19 -22.93 75.08
N ALA A 50 -0.68 -22.41 75.96
CA ALA A 50 -1.80 -21.56 75.58
C ALA A 50 -1.34 -20.23 74.93
N THR A 51 -0.25 -19.63 75.41
CA THR A 51 0.30 -18.42 74.79
C THR A 51 0.91 -18.69 73.42
N GLN A 52 1.63 -19.81 73.25
CA GLN A 52 2.19 -20.22 71.97
C GLN A 52 1.10 -20.52 70.95
N GLU A 53 0.00 -21.14 71.38
CA GLU A 53 -1.15 -21.42 70.51
C GLU A 53 -1.86 -20.12 70.09
N LYS A 54 -2.09 -19.20 71.03
CA LYS A 54 -2.64 -17.86 70.70
C LYS A 54 -1.74 -17.08 69.74
N LEU A 55 -0.42 -17.12 69.92
CA LEU A 55 0.53 -16.47 69.01
C LEU A 55 0.51 -17.12 67.62
N SER A 56 0.46 -18.45 67.54
CA SER A 56 0.35 -19.18 66.27
C SER A 56 -0.95 -18.83 65.54
N GLN A 57 -2.07 -18.76 66.25
CA GLN A 57 -3.36 -18.34 65.68
C GLN A 57 -3.34 -16.88 65.21
N ALA A 58 -2.83 -15.96 66.03
CA ALA A 58 -2.71 -14.54 65.67
C ALA A 58 -1.78 -14.33 64.47
N PHE A 59 -0.66 -15.05 64.41
CA PHE A 59 0.27 -15.01 63.28
C PHE A 59 -0.37 -15.55 62.00
N LYS A 60 -1.09 -16.68 62.07
CA LYS A 60 -1.83 -17.23 60.92
C LYS A 60 -2.89 -16.26 60.42
N ALA A 61 -3.66 -15.66 61.32
CA ALA A 61 -4.68 -14.68 60.97
C ALA A 61 -4.06 -13.45 60.29
N LEU A 62 -3.05 -12.84 60.92
CA LEU A 62 -2.37 -11.65 60.38
C LEU A 62 -1.68 -11.94 59.04
N SER A 63 -1.05 -13.11 58.90
CA SER A 63 -0.39 -13.51 57.65
C SER A 63 -1.40 -13.73 56.53
N SER A 64 -2.54 -14.37 56.83
CA SER A 64 -3.62 -14.56 55.85
C SER A 64 -4.19 -13.22 55.42
N GLU A 65 -4.47 -12.33 56.36
CA GLU A 65 -5.00 -10.99 56.09
C GLU A 65 -4.00 -10.12 55.28
N ALA A 66 -2.72 -10.14 55.67
CA ALA A 66 -1.67 -9.41 54.97
C ALA A 66 -1.48 -9.95 53.54
N LEU A 67 -1.52 -11.27 53.35
CA LEU A 67 -1.40 -11.89 52.03
C LEU A 67 -2.62 -11.59 51.16
N GLU A 68 -3.83 -11.65 51.72
CA GLU A 68 -5.06 -11.35 51.00
C GLU A 68 -5.10 -9.87 50.55
N LYS A 69 -4.75 -8.95 51.44
CA LYS A 69 -4.65 -7.51 51.14
C LYS A 69 -3.56 -7.20 50.11
N SER A 70 -2.42 -7.88 50.21
CA SER A 70 -1.32 -7.75 49.25
C SER A 70 -1.72 -8.25 47.87
N ASN A 71 -2.33 -9.44 47.78
CA ASN A 71 -2.83 -10.01 46.53
C ASN A 71 -3.91 -9.12 45.90
N ALA A 72 -4.85 -8.59 46.69
CA ALA A 72 -5.87 -7.67 46.20
C ALA A 72 -5.24 -6.40 45.60
N SER A 73 -4.28 -5.79 46.31
CA SER A 73 -3.55 -4.60 45.85
C SER A 73 -2.73 -4.89 44.58
N PHE A 74 -2.08 -6.06 44.52
CA PHE A 74 -1.33 -6.50 43.36
C PHE A 74 -2.23 -6.72 42.14
N LEU A 75 -3.37 -7.38 42.31
CA LEU A 75 -4.35 -7.59 41.22
C LEU A 75 -4.95 -6.27 40.74
N GLN A 76 -5.20 -5.32 41.65
CA GLN A 76 -5.66 -3.99 41.27
C GLN A 76 -4.61 -3.24 40.45
N LEU A 77 -3.35 -3.23 40.91
CA LEU A 77 -2.25 -2.60 40.18
C LEU A 77 -1.98 -3.28 38.82
N ALA A 78 -2.06 -4.61 38.77
CA ALA A 78 -1.93 -5.37 37.53
C ALA A 78 -3.05 -5.02 36.54
N LYS A 79 -4.30 -4.92 36.99
CA LYS A 79 -5.43 -4.49 36.15
C LYS A 79 -5.25 -3.07 35.64
N GLU A 80 -4.83 -2.14 36.51
CA GLU A 80 -4.65 -0.74 36.13
C GLU A 80 -3.49 -0.57 35.13
N THR A 81 -2.35 -1.20 35.41
CA THR A 81 -1.18 -1.16 34.50
C THR A 81 -1.49 -1.81 33.17
N LEU A 82 -2.10 -3.00 33.15
CA LEU A 82 -2.49 -3.68 31.92
C LEU A 82 -3.53 -2.87 31.14
N GLY A 83 -4.50 -2.25 31.83
CA GLY A 83 -5.47 -1.34 31.22
C GLY A 83 -4.81 -0.16 30.53
N LYS A 84 -3.86 0.51 31.21
CA LYS A 84 -3.07 1.61 30.63
C LYS A 84 -2.24 1.16 29.42
N PHE A 85 -1.62 -0.03 29.49
CA PHE A 85 -0.88 -0.58 28.35
C PHE A 85 -1.80 -0.89 27.17
N GLN A 86 -2.97 -1.46 27.42
CA GLN A 86 -3.95 -1.75 26.37
C GLN A 86 -4.49 -0.47 25.71
N GLU A 87 -4.81 0.54 26.51
CA GLU A 87 -5.26 1.85 26.02
C GLU A 87 -4.16 2.55 25.21
N LYS A 88 -2.92 2.55 25.71
CA LYS A 88 -1.78 3.09 24.98
C LYS A 88 -1.51 2.34 23.67
N ALA A 89 -1.59 1.01 23.69
CA ALA A 89 -1.42 0.20 22.48
C ALA A 89 -2.51 0.49 21.44
N LYS A 90 -3.78 0.67 21.86
CA LYS A 90 -4.85 1.10 20.96
C LYS A 90 -4.58 2.49 20.38
N GLY A 91 -4.23 3.46 21.22
CA GLY A 91 -3.91 4.82 20.77
C GLY A 91 -2.71 4.89 19.83
N ASP A 92 -1.67 4.07 20.06
CA ASP A 92 -0.51 3.97 19.16
C ASP A 92 -0.90 3.34 17.81
N LEU A 93 -1.84 2.38 17.81
CA LEU A 93 -2.33 1.74 16.59
C LEU A 93 -3.19 2.70 15.76
N GLU A 94 -4.06 3.48 16.41
CA GLU A 94 -4.84 4.56 15.78
C GLU A 94 -3.92 5.62 15.16
N LYS A 95 -2.92 6.12 15.91
CA LYS A 95 -1.93 7.08 15.38
C LYS A 95 -1.16 6.54 14.18
N ARG A 96 -0.80 5.26 14.19
CA ARG A 96 -0.17 4.60 13.04
C ARG A 96 -1.11 4.54 11.85
N GLN A 97 -2.37 4.21 12.07
CA GLN A 97 -3.38 4.18 11.01
C GLN A 97 -3.57 5.57 10.37
N GLU A 98 -3.69 6.61 11.18
CA GLU A 98 -3.75 8.01 10.70
C GLU A 98 -2.48 8.40 9.93
N SER A 99 -1.30 8.04 10.45
CA SER A 99 -0.03 8.33 9.79
C SER A 99 0.09 7.63 8.43
N ILE A 100 -0.34 6.37 8.36
CA ILE A 100 -0.38 5.59 7.12
C ILE A 100 -1.35 6.24 6.13
N GLU A 101 -2.53 6.63 6.57
CA GLU A 101 -3.50 7.31 5.72
C GLU A 101 -2.94 8.63 5.17
N HIS A 102 -2.28 9.43 6.00
CA HIS A 102 -1.64 10.68 5.60
C HIS A 102 -0.53 10.46 4.55
N VAL A 103 0.23 9.38 4.66
CA VAL A 103 1.28 9.03 3.68
C VAL A 103 0.70 8.46 2.39
N LEU A 104 -0.39 7.68 2.46
CA LEU A 104 -1.00 7.05 1.28
C LEU A 104 -1.90 8.00 0.48
N LYS A 105 -2.49 9.00 1.12
CA LYS A 105 -3.36 9.99 0.47
C LYS A 105 -2.70 10.70 -0.72
N PRO A 106 -1.48 11.27 -0.63
CA PRO A 106 -0.82 11.90 -1.77
C PRO A 106 -0.48 10.90 -2.88
N VAL A 107 -0.22 9.62 -2.56
CA VAL A 107 0.01 8.57 -3.56
C VAL A 107 -1.28 8.30 -4.35
N LYS A 108 -2.42 8.17 -3.66
CA LYS A 108 -3.73 8.01 -4.28
C LYS A 108 -4.07 9.19 -5.18
N GLU A 109 -3.87 10.41 -4.68
CA GLU A 109 -4.13 11.64 -5.46
C GLU A 109 -3.22 11.74 -6.69
N SER A 110 -1.95 11.36 -6.56
CA SER A 110 -1.00 11.35 -7.69
C SER A 110 -1.37 10.31 -8.74
N LEU A 111 -1.78 9.11 -8.34
CA LEU A 111 -2.27 8.07 -9.26
C LEU A 111 -3.55 8.51 -9.98
N GLN A 112 -4.47 9.18 -9.29
CA GLN A 112 -5.68 9.74 -9.90
C GLN A 112 -5.34 10.83 -10.93
N LYS A 113 -4.41 11.73 -10.61
CA LYS A 113 -3.94 12.75 -11.56
C LYS A 113 -3.25 12.13 -12.77
N LEU A 114 -2.46 11.08 -12.57
CA LEU A 114 -1.80 10.35 -13.65
C LEU A 114 -2.79 9.63 -14.56
N ASP A 115 -3.79 8.93 -14.01
CA ASP A 115 -4.87 8.30 -14.80
C ASP A 115 -5.62 9.34 -15.63
N GLN A 116 -5.97 10.49 -15.04
CA GLN A 116 -6.62 11.59 -15.75
C GLN A 116 -5.74 12.15 -16.87
N GLY A 117 -4.46 12.40 -16.59
CA GLY A 117 -3.50 12.89 -17.60
C GLY A 117 -3.30 11.90 -18.74
N MET A 118 -3.19 10.60 -18.44
CA MET A 118 -3.06 9.54 -19.44
C MET A 118 -4.29 9.44 -20.33
N ARG A 119 -5.50 9.55 -19.76
CA ARG A 119 -6.74 9.58 -20.55
C ARG A 119 -6.84 10.81 -21.44
N ALA A 120 -6.38 11.97 -20.96
CA ALA A 120 -6.34 13.19 -21.76
C ALA A 120 -5.38 13.05 -22.95
N ILE A 121 -4.16 12.56 -22.71
CA ILE A 121 -3.17 12.29 -23.76
C ILE A 121 -3.70 11.27 -24.78
N GLU A 122 -4.32 10.18 -24.33
CA GLU A 122 -4.86 9.16 -25.23
C GLU A 122 -5.99 9.72 -26.11
N LYS A 123 -6.80 10.64 -25.58
CA LYS A 123 -7.85 11.33 -26.33
C LYS A 123 -7.27 12.29 -27.37
N GLU A 124 -6.28 13.09 -26.98
CA GLU A 124 -5.58 14.01 -27.89
C GLU A 124 -4.87 13.24 -29.01
N ARG A 125 -4.13 12.18 -28.66
CA ARG A 125 -3.45 11.30 -29.61
C ARG A 125 -4.41 10.68 -30.62
N LYS A 126 -5.62 10.29 -30.22
CA LYS A 126 -6.64 9.79 -31.16
C LYS A 126 -7.11 10.89 -32.11
N GLY A 127 -7.36 12.10 -31.60
CA GLY A 127 -7.73 13.25 -32.42
C GLY A 127 -6.65 13.63 -33.44
N GLU A 128 -5.38 13.64 -33.03
CA GLU A 128 -4.24 13.87 -33.93
C GLU A 128 -4.15 12.80 -35.02
N HIS A 129 -4.31 11.52 -34.67
CA HIS A 129 -4.32 10.43 -35.66
C HIS A 129 -5.50 10.54 -36.63
N GLU A 130 -6.68 10.94 -36.16
CA GLU A 130 -7.84 11.17 -37.02
C GLU A 130 -7.61 12.33 -37.99
N SER A 131 -7.05 13.44 -37.49
CA SER A 131 -6.66 14.60 -38.30
C SER A 131 -5.60 14.23 -39.34
N LEU A 132 -4.55 13.53 -38.95
CA LEU A 132 -3.50 13.04 -39.87
C LEU A 132 -4.09 12.11 -40.94
N LYS A 133 -5.00 11.20 -40.55
CA LYS A 133 -5.70 10.32 -41.50
C LYS A 133 -6.62 11.10 -42.44
N ALA A 134 -7.19 12.23 -42.01
CA ALA A 134 -7.95 13.11 -42.88
C ALA A 134 -7.03 13.83 -43.87
N GLN A 135 -5.89 14.37 -43.42
CA GLN A 135 -4.88 15.02 -44.26
C GLN A 135 -4.33 14.07 -45.33
N LEU A 136 -3.97 12.84 -44.94
CA LEU A 136 -3.51 11.82 -45.89
C LEU A 136 -4.57 11.49 -46.95
N ARG A 137 -5.86 11.44 -46.56
CA ARG A 137 -6.95 11.21 -47.52
C ARG A 137 -7.11 12.37 -48.50
N MET A 138 -7.02 13.62 -48.02
CA MET A 138 -7.05 14.79 -48.89
C MET A 138 -5.87 14.79 -49.87
N MET A 139 -4.65 14.51 -49.38
CA MET A 139 -3.45 14.42 -50.21
C MET A 139 -3.55 13.33 -51.30
N ILE A 140 -4.12 12.17 -50.98
CA ILE A 140 -4.35 11.10 -51.98
C ILE A 140 -5.35 11.55 -53.05
N GLU A 141 -6.42 12.27 -52.68
CA GLU A 141 -7.37 12.78 -53.67
C GLU A 141 -6.75 13.89 -54.53
N GLU A 142 -5.96 14.80 -53.93
CA GLU A 142 -5.19 15.80 -54.66
C GLU A 142 -4.18 15.17 -55.64
N GLU A 143 -3.45 14.11 -55.25
CA GLU A 143 -2.54 13.38 -56.14
C GLU A 143 -3.30 12.79 -57.34
N LYS A 144 -4.50 12.24 -57.09
CA LYS A 144 -5.35 11.64 -58.11
C LYS A 144 -5.92 12.69 -59.06
N GLU A 145 -6.33 13.86 -58.55
CA GLU A 145 -6.78 15.00 -59.34
C GLU A 145 -5.64 15.53 -60.23
N LEU A 146 -4.47 15.80 -59.66
CA LEU A 146 -3.27 16.21 -60.40
C LEU A 146 -2.88 15.21 -61.49
N ARG A 147 -2.98 13.90 -61.22
CA ARG A 147 -2.73 12.85 -62.23
C ARG A 147 -3.75 12.92 -63.38
N SER A 148 -5.01 13.20 -63.08
CA SER A 148 -6.07 13.35 -64.07
C SER A 148 -5.88 14.60 -64.94
N GLU A 149 -5.55 15.73 -64.34
CA GLU A 149 -5.24 16.98 -65.05
C GLU A 149 -4.01 16.83 -65.94
N ASN A 150 -2.93 16.24 -65.43
CA ASN A 150 -1.73 15.95 -66.24
C ASN A 150 -2.04 15.00 -67.39
N SER A 151 -2.87 13.97 -67.20
CA SER A 151 -3.33 13.10 -68.29
C SER A 151 -4.11 13.89 -69.35
N THR A 152 -4.94 14.85 -68.92
CA THR A 152 -5.70 15.73 -69.81
C THR A 152 -4.79 16.70 -70.56
N LEU A 153 -3.82 17.31 -69.88
CA LEU A 153 -2.79 18.17 -70.48
C LEU A 153 -1.93 17.40 -71.49
N VAL A 154 -1.46 16.21 -71.14
CA VAL A 154 -0.70 15.33 -72.06
C VAL A 154 -1.56 14.96 -73.27
N LYS A 155 -2.85 14.64 -73.08
CA LYS A 155 -3.78 14.39 -74.20
C LYS A 155 -3.96 15.63 -75.06
N ALA A 156 -4.07 16.82 -74.47
CA ALA A 156 -4.18 18.08 -75.20
C ALA A 156 -2.91 18.40 -76.00
N LEU A 157 -1.72 18.22 -75.41
CA LEU A 157 -0.43 18.39 -76.08
C LEU A 157 -0.18 17.36 -77.19
N ARG A 158 -0.73 16.14 -77.06
CA ARG A 158 -0.64 15.09 -78.09
C ARG A 158 -1.60 15.29 -79.27
N ARG A 159 -2.57 16.21 -79.22
CA ARG A 159 -3.50 16.46 -80.36
C ARG A 159 -2.75 17.18 -81.50
N PRO A 160 -2.55 16.56 -82.68
CA PRO A 160 -1.77 17.13 -83.79
C PRO A 160 -2.41 18.36 -84.44
N ILE A 161 -3.73 18.55 -84.25
CA ILE A 161 -4.55 19.57 -84.92
C ILE A 161 -4.07 21.00 -84.66
N VAL A 162 -3.49 21.29 -83.50
CA VAL A 162 -3.05 22.66 -83.16
C VAL A 162 -1.74 23.03 -83.86
N ARG A 163 -0.86 22.05 -84.12
CA ARG A 163 0.42 22.26 -84.82
C ARG A 163 0.22 22.37 -86.34
N GLY A 164 -0.70 21.58 -86.90
CA GLY A 164 -1.08 21.65 -88.32
C GLY A 164 -1.65 23.02 -88.70
N ARG A 165 -2.61 23.53 -87.90
CA ARG A 165 -3.25 24.84 -88.16
C ARG A 165 -2.29 26.04 -88.12
N TRP A 166 -1.23 25.99 -87.30
CA TRP A 166 -0.24 27.07 -87.27
C TRP A 166 0.68 27.03 -88.50
N GLY A 167 1.04 25.83 -88.96
CA GLY A 167 1.74 25.64 -90.24
C GLY A 167 0.90 26.15 -91.42
N GLU A 168 -0.38 25.79 -91.48
CA GLU A 168 -1.34 26.25 -92.50
C GLU A 168 -1.50 27.78 -92.47
N MET A 169 -1.68 28.37 -91.29
CA MET A 169 -1.80 29.83 -91.15
C MET A 169 -0.52 30.57 -91.54
N GLN A 170 0.65 30.04 -91.18
CA GLN A 170 1.94 30.64 -91.55
C GLN A 170 2.17 30.55 -93.05
N LEU A 171 1.85 29.40 -93.66
CA LEU A 171 1.98 29.19 -95.09
C LEU A 171 1.06 30.15 -95.87
N ARG A 172 -0.19 30.31 -95.43
CA ARG A 172 -1.12 31.32 -95.98
C ARG A 172 -0.55 32.73 -95.93
N ARG A 173 -0.01 33.14 -94.77
CA ARG A 173 0.60 34.48 -94.62
C ARG A 173 1.80 34.71 -95.54
N VAL A 174 2.64 33.70 -95.74
CA VAL A 174 3.81 33.81 -96.63
C VAL A 174 3.38 33.99 -98.08
N VAL A 175 2.34 33.27 -98.50
CA VAL A 175 1.79 33.36 -99.86
C VAL A 175 1.09 34.71 -100.08
N GLU A 176 0.33 35.20 -99.11
CA GLU A 176 -0.27 36.54 -99.14
C GLU A 176 0.80 37.65 -99.20
N LEU A 177 1.90 37.51 -98.44
CA LEU A 177 3.03 38.46 -98.49
C LEU A 177 3.78 38.44 -99.83
N ALA A 178 3.75 37.31 -100.55
CA ALA A 178 4.25 37.21 -101.93
C ALA A 178 3.33 37.88 -102.97
N GLY A 179 2.23 38.51 -102.52
CA GLY A 179 1.29 39.25 -103.36
C GLY A 179 0.19 38.40 -103.98
N MET A 180 0.05 37.13 -103.56
CA MET A 180 -0.94 36.20 -104.09
C MET A 180 -2.25 36.30 -103.30
N VAL A 181 -3.39 36.30 -104.02
CA VAL A 181 -4.73 36.41 -103.42
C VAL A 181 -5.36 35.02 -103.28
N ASN A 182 -5.85 34.73 -102.07
CA ASN A 182 -6.52 33.48 -101.75
C ASN A 182 -7.73 33.25 -102.68
N HIS A 183 -7.90 32.04 -103.21
CA HIS A 183 -8.94 31.63 -104.17
C HIS A 183 -8.83 32.22 -105.59
N CYS A 184 -7.85 33.10 -105.86
CA CYS A 184 -7.50 33.57 -107.20
C CYS A 184 -6.19 32.94 -107.68
N ASP A 185 -5.15 33.06 -106.87
CA ASP A 185 -3.78 32.64 -107.20
C ASP A 185 -3.39 31.34 -106.48
N PHE A 186 -4.06 30.98 -105.37
CA PHE A 186 -3.80 29.73 -104.66
C PHE A 186 -5.03 29.18 -103.91
N TYR A 187 -5.04 27.87 -103.66
CA TYR A 187 -6.07 27.16 -102.89
C TYR A 187 -5.44 26.34 -101.76
N GLU A 188 -6.08 26.36 -100.59
CA GLU A 188 -5.68 25.59 -99.40
C GLU A 188 -6.42 24.24 -99.36
N GLN A 189 -5.67 23.13 -99.22
CA GLN A 189 -6.19 21.76 -99.04
C GLN A 189 -7.40 21.37 -99.90
N GLU A 190 -7.34 21.56 -101.22
CA GLU A 190 -8.28 20.91 -102.12
C GLU A 190 -7.97 19.40 -102.14
N SER A 191 -8.95 18.57 -101.76
CA SER A 191 -8.78 17.11 -101.81
C SER A 191 -8.68 16.67 -103.26
N ALA A 192 -7.48 16.41 -103.75
CA ALA A 192 -7.29 15.83 -105.07
C ALA A 192 -8.03 14.49 -105.19
N GLU A 193 -8.80 14.30 -106.26
CA GLU A 193 -9.58 13.08 -106.58
C GLU A 193 -8.73 11.81 -106.75
N SER A 194 -7.40 11.91 -106.67
CA SER A 194 -6.46 10.79 -106.73
C SER A 194 -5.67 10.72 -105.42
N GLY A 195 -6.15 9.88 -104.49
CA GLY A 195 -5.73 9.79 -103.08
C GLY A 195 -4.31 9.33 -102.77
N ALA A 196 -3.27 9.96 -103.35
CA ALA A 196 -1.87 9.67 -103.01
C ALA A 196 -1.08 10.89 -102.48
N MET A 197 -1.56 12.13 -102.62
CA MET A 197 -0.89 13.29 -102.05
C MET A 197 -1.88 14.44 -101.85
N ARG A 198 -1.99 14.95 -100.62
CA ARG A 198 -2.69 16.22 -100.33
C ARG A 198 -1.61 17.31 -100.24
N PRO A 199 -1.40 18.10 -101.29
CA PRO A 199 -0.48 19.24 -101.22
C PRO A 199 -1.04 20.28 -100.23
N ASP A 200 -0.16 20.90 -99.44
CA ASP A 200 -0.56 21.84 -98.40
C ASP A 200 -1.18 23.13 -98.99
N VAL A 201 -0.70 23.58 -100.16
CA VAL A 201 -1.27 24.65 -101.01
C VAL A 201 -1.02 24.35 -102.48
N ILE A 202 -1.97 24.71 -103.36
CA ILE A 202 -1.82 24.68 -104.82
C ILE A 202 -1.79 26.12 -105.34
N VAL A 203 -0.74 26.51 -106.07
CA VAL A 203 -0.57 27.85 -106.66
C VAL A 203 -0.79 27.80 -108.17
N LYS A 204 -1.64 28.69 -108.70
CA LYS A 204 -1.90 28.88 -110.13
C LYS A 204 -0.96 29.93 -110.71
N LEU A 205 -0.19 29.55 -111.73
CA LEU A 205 0.73 30.45 -112.44
C LEU A 205 0.18 30.82 -113.83
N PRO A 206 0.60 31.97 -114.40
CA PRO A 206 0.18 32.36 -115.74
C PRO A 206 0.59 31.32 -116.80
N GLY A 207 -0.37 30.89 -117.63
CA GLY A 207 -0.17 29.90 -118.70
C GLY A 207 -0.63 28.47 -118.37
N ASP A 208 -1.72 28.31 -117.60
CA ASP A 208 -2.33 27.03 -117.19
C ASP A 208 -1.40 26.05 -116.44
N LYS A 209 -0.39 26.57 -115.73
CA LYS A 209 0.52 25.77 -114.90
C LYS A 209 0.10 25.82 -113.43
N GLN A 210 0.11 24.66 -112.76
CA GLN A 210 -0.17 24.51 -111.33
C GLN A 210 1.04 23.88 -110.62
N VAL A 211 1.34 24.34 -109.40
CA VAL A 211 2.41 23.82 -108.53
C VAL A 211 1.86 23.57 -107.13
#